data_AF-A0A443SN83-F1
#
_entry.id   AF-A0A443SN83-F1
#
_cell.length_a   1.000
_cell.length_b   1.000
_cell.length_c   1.000
_cell.angle_alpha   90.00
_cell.angle_beta   90.00
_cell.angle_gamma   90.00
#
_symmetry.space_group_name_H-M   'P 1'
#
loop_
_entity.id
_entity.type
_entity.pdbx_description
1 polymer ?
#
loop_
_entity_poly.entity_id
_entity_poly.type
_entity_poly.pdbx_seq_one_letter_code
_entity_poly.pdbx_strand_id
1 'polypeptide(L)' 'PRSGIAWNASIHVGGGVIDSDFRGSIQRGDRFAQLICERIERPLLVMVDDLDATERNGNGFGSSGK' A
#
# COMPACT_ATOMS: atom_id res chain seq x y z
N PRO A 1 -9.95 1.07 2.09
CA PRO A 1 -11.41 0.89 1.89
C PRO A 1 -12.15 1.09 3.22
N ARG A 2 -13.45 1.45 3.20
CA ARG A 2 -14.27 1.49 4.43
C ARG A 2 -14.85 0.11 4.70
N SER A 3 -14.76 -0.38 5.93
CA SER A 3 -15.18 -1.73 6.31
C SER A 3 -16.63 -2.05 5.93
N GLY A 4 -17.57 -1.14 6.21
CA GLY A 4 -19.00 -1.37 5.94
C GLY A 4 -19.33 -1.57 4.46
N ILE A 5 -18.80 -0.75 3.55
CA ILE A 5 -19.07 -0.89 2.10
C ILE A 5 -18.27 -2.02 1.47
N ALA A 6 -17.10 -2.36 2.04
CA ALA A 6 -16.34 -3.54 1.62
C ALA A 6 -17.13 -4.82 1.93
N TRP A 7 -17.72 -4.91 3.13
CA TRP A 7 -18.53 -6.06 3.54
C TRP A 7 -19.91 -6.11 2.86
N ASN A 8 -20.65 -4.99 2.89
CA ASN A 8 -22.06 -4.97 2.48
C ASN A 8 -22.26 -4.79 0.98
N ALA A 9 -21.27 -4.26 0.25
CA ALA A 9 -21.42 -3.90 -1.16
C ALA A 9 -20.26 -4.41 -2.04
N SER A 10 -19.32 -5.17 -1.48
CA SER A 10 -18.15 -5.70 -2.20
C SER A 10 -17.32 -4.61 -2.91
N ILE A 11 -17.28 -3.39 -2.34
CA ILE A 11 -16.55 -2.25 -2.91
C ILE A 11 -15.15 -2.16 -2.31
N HIS A 12 -14.13 -2.15 -3.19
CA HIS A 12 -12.72 -1.96 -2.84
C HIS A 12 -12.17 -0.64 -3.39
N VAL A 13 -11.04 -0.20 -2.83
CA VAL A 13 -10.28 0.95 -3.35
C VAL A 13 -9.13 0.39 -4.19
N GLY A 14 -9.16 0.64 -5.50
CA GLY A 14 -8.03 0.44 -6.39
C GLY A 14 -7.16 1.69 -6.48
N GLY A 15 -5.90 1.55 -6.89
CA GLY A 15 -4.93 2.64 -6.81
C GLY A 15 -4.76 3.10 -5.36
N GLY A 16 -4.88 4.41 -5.11
CA GLY A 16 -4.93 4.95 -3.74
C GLY A 16 -3.61 5.51 -3.21
N VAL A 17 -2.55 5.52 -4.03
CA VAL A 17 -1.33 6.28 -3.75
C VAL A 17 -1.52 7.70 -4.30
N ILE A 18 -1.35 8.70 -3.43
CA ILE A 18 -1.36 10.12 -3.81
C ILE A 18 0.00 10.68 -3.42
N ASP A 19 0.78 11.10 -4.40
CA ASP A 19 2.10 11.68 -4.15
C ASP A 19 2.01 13.02 -3.42
N SER A 20 3.04 13.34 -2.63
CA SER A 20 3.10 14.58 -1.84
C SER A 20 3.12 15.85 -2.70
N ASP A 21 3.55 15.75 -3.95
CA ASP A 21 3.61 16.83 -4.94
C ASP A 21 2.41 16.83 -5.90
N PHE A 22 1.45 15.91 -5.75
CA PHE A 22 0.22 15.92 -6.54
C PHE A 22 -0.61 17.19 -6.25
N ARG A 23 -1.09 17.86 -7.31
CA ARG A 23 -1.91 19.10 -7.23
C ARG A 23 -3.22 19.04 -8.02
N GLY A 24 -3.58 17.87 -8.55
CA GLY A 24 -4.85 17.69 -9.25
C GLY A 24 -6.06 17.72 -8.31
N SER A 25 -7.26 17.79 -8.88
CA SER A 25 -8.51 17.81 -8.10
C SER A 25 -8.90 16.41 -7.61
N ILE A 26 -9.26 16.29 -6.34
CA ILE A 26 -9.96 15.13 -5.78
C ILE A 26 -11.44 15.50 -5.66
N GLN A 27 -12.30 14.79 -6.38
CA GLN A 27 -13.74 15.10 -6.39
C GLN A 27 -14.39 14.75 -5.05
N ARG A 28 -15.20 15.67 -4.52
CA ARG A 28 -16.05 15.43 -3.34
C ARG A 28 -17.35 14.78 -3.77
N GLY A 29 -17.83 13.81 -3.01
CA GLY A 29 -19.06 13.08 -3.28
C GLY A 29 -19.28 12.01 -2.22
N ASP A 30 -19.99 10.94 -2.60
CA ASP A 30 -20.35 9.84 -1.71
C ASP A 30 -19.19 9.33 -0.84
N ARG A 31 -19.57 8.78 0.30
CA ARG A 31 -18.67 8.38 1.37
C ARG A 31 -18.04 6.99 1.11
N PHE A 32 -17.41 6.78 -0.05
CA PHE A 32 -16.93 5.47 -0.54
C PHE A 32 -15.45 5.14 -0.25
N ALA A 33 -14.68 6.07 0.32
CA ALA A 33 -13.28 5.84 0.72
C ALA A 33 -12.93 6.64 1.99
N GLN A 34 -11.70 6.45 2.47
CA GLN A 34 -11.10 7.25 3.54
C GLN A 34 -9.64 7.50 3.18
N LEU A 35 -9.13 8.71 3.42
CA LEU A 35 -7.74 9.09 3.19
C LEU A 35 -6.95 8.91 4.49
N ILE A 36 -5.74 8.34 4.37
CA ILE A 36 -4.80 8.18 5.47
C ILE A 36 -3.51 8.87 5.06
N CYS A 37 -2.99 9.78 5.89
CA CYS A 37 -1.69 10.39 5.70
C CYS A 37 -0.62 9.48 6.31
N GLU A 38 -0.02 8.61 5.51
CA GLU A 38 1.01 7.69 5.96
C GLU A 38 2.39 8.37 5.98
N ARG A 39 3.21 8.03 6.99
CA ARG A 39 4.62 8.41 7.01
C ARG A 39 5.38 7.49 6.05
N ILE A 40 6.20 8.08 5.18
CA ILE A 40 7.07 7.34 4.25
C ILE A 40 8.52 7.79 4.40
N GLU A 41 9.44 6.95 3.94
CA GLU A 41 10.87 7.27 3.82
C GLU A 41 11.29 7.13 2.34
N ARG A 42 12.18 8.02 1.89
CA ARG A 42 12.72 8.03 0.50
C ARG A 42 14.24 7.85 0.53
N PRO A 43 14.76 6.65 0.85
CA PRO A 43 16.20 6.41 0.92
C PRO A 43 16.85 6.46 -0.47
N LEU A 44 18.15 6.71 -0.51
CA LEU A 44 18.95 6.54 -1.72
C LEU A 44 19.20 5.06 -1.98
N LEU A 45 19.03 4.63 -3.23
CA LEU A 45 19.34 3.27 -3.64
C LEU A 45 20.85 3.10 -3.80
N VAL A 46 21.39 2.01 -3.23
CA VAL A 46 22.80 1.62 -3.33
C VAL A 46 22.86 0.27 -4.04
N MET A 47 23.58 0.22 -5.16
CA MET A 47 23.78 -1.01 -5.92
C MET A 47 24.88 -1.85 -5.27
N VAL A 48 24.62 -3.14 -5.09
CA VAL A 48 25.55 -4.13 -4.53
C VAL A 48 25.45 -5.42 -5.34
N ASP A 49 26.49 -6.24 -5.31
CA ASP A 49 26.49 -7.52 -6.02
C ASP A 49 25.55 -8.53 -5.33
N ASP A 50 25.58 -8.58 -3.99
CA ASP A 50 24.78 -9.50 -3.18
C ASP A 50 24.25 -8.83 -1.90
N LEU A 51 23.13 -9.33 -1.38
CA LEU A 51 22.57 -8.97 -0.07
C LEU A 51 22.91 -10.03 0.98
N ASP A 52 22.95 -9.64 2.26
CA ASP A 52 23.17 -10.56 3.37
C ASP A 52 22.06 -11.62 3.48
N ALA A 53 22.44 -12.85 3.83
CA ALA A 53 21.50 -13.92 4.09
C ALA A 53 20.67 -13.68 5.36
N THR A 54 19.39 -14.02 5.31
CA THR A 54 18.45 -13.95 6.44
C THR A 54 17.73 -15.29 6.63
N GLU A 55 17.16 -15.55 7.80
CA GLU A 55 16.33 -16.76 8.01
C GLU A 55 15.15 -16.85 7.03
N ARG A 56 14.63 -15.68 6.59
CA ARG A 56 13.51 -15.60 5.64
C ARG A 56 13.94 -15.80 4.19
N ASN A 57 15.04 -15.17 3.75
CA ASN A 57 15.56 -15.24 2.37
C ASN A 57 14.44 -15.19 1.30
N GLY A 58 14.48 -16.07 0.29
CA GLY A 58 13.51 -16.14 -0.80
C GLY A 58 12.14 -16.73 -0.42
N ASN A 59 11.89 -17.00 0.86
CA ASN A 59 10.63 -17.59 1.29
C ASN A 59 9.49 -16.54 1.26
N GLY A 60 8.39 -16.87 0.57
CA GLY A 60 7.19 -16.06 0.45
C GLY A 60 5.95 -16.93 0.17
N PHE A 61 4.81 -16.30 -0.15
CA PHE A 61 3.60 -17.01 -0.62
C PHE A 61 3.10 -18.13 0.30
N GLY A 62 3.06 -17.90 1.62
CA GLY A 62 2.59 -18.91 2.58
C GLY A 62 3.67 -19.91 3.02
N SER A 63 4.94 -19.57 2.84
CA SER A 63 6.09 -20.37 3.27
C SER A 63 6.13 -20.72 4.77
N SER A 64 5.37 -20.01 5.61
CA SER A 64 5.23 -20.29 7.05
C SER A 64 4.13 -21.31 7.38
N GLY A 65 3.44 -21.87 6.38
CA GLY A 65 2.32 -22.78 6.59
C GLY A 65 1.02 -22.08 7.02
N LYS A 66 0.03 -22.89 7.40
CA LYS A 66 -1.27 -22.44 7.95
C LYS A 66 -1.22 -22.41 9.47
#